data_AF-A0A182R8M5-F1
#
_entry.id   AF-A0A182R8M5-F1
#
_cell.length_a   1.000
_cell.length_b   1.000
_cell.length_c   1.000
_cell.angle_alpha   90.00
_cell.angle_beta   90.00
_cell.angle_gamma   90.00
#
_symmetry.space_group_name_H-M   'P 1'
#
loop_
_entity.id
_entity.type
_entity.pdbx_description
1 polymer ?
#
loop_
_entity_poly.entity_id
_entity_poly.type
_entity_poly.pdbx_seq_one_letter_code
_entity_poly.pdbx_strand_id
1 'polypeptide(L)' 'MMAHLCHLELSRTVSHRNVVQLFGLCREKDPHHLLLEYTDWGDLKQFLLATSSITPPNGTVDSNKKVAEG' A
#
# COMPACT_ATOMS: atom_id res chain seq x y z
N MET A 1 14.45 0.04 -14.61
CA MET A 1 14.87 0.80 -13.41
C MET A 1 14.24 2.20 -13.31
N MET A 2 14.09 2.97 -14.40
CA MET A 2 13.52 4.34 -14.33
C MET A 2 11.99 4.43 -14.15
N ALA A 3 11.23 3.44 -14.62
CA ALA A 3 9.77 3.46 -14.55
C ALA A 3 9.22 3.49 -13.11
N HIS A 4 9.91 2.83 -12.16
CA HIS A 4 9.46 2.79 -10.77
C HIS A 4 9.67 4.14 -10.05
N LEU A 5 10.64 4.94 -10.49
CA LEU A 5 10.92 6.25 -9.89
C LEU A 5 9.90 7.31 -10.33
N CYS A 6 9.42 7.26 -11.58
CA CYS A 6 8.44 8.23 -12.09
C CYS A 6 7.10 8.18 -11.33
N HIS A 7 6.59 6.98 -11.06
CA HIS A 7 5.36 6.81 -10.28
C HIS A 7 5.48 7.39 -8.87
N LEU A 8 6.63 7.17 -8.22
CA LEU A 8 6.89 7.66 -6.86
C LEU A 8 7.00 9.18 -6.82
N GLU A 9 7.68 9.80 -7.78
CA GLU A 9 7.76 11.27 -7.83
C GLU A 9 6.39 11.93 -8.03
N LEU A 10 5.52 11.34 -8.86
CA LEU A 10 4.13 11.82 -9.00
C LEU A 10 3.37 11.70 -7.66
N SER A 11 3.51 10.59 -6.94
CA SER A 11 2.84 10.40 -5.65
C SER A 11 3.33 11.33 -4.55
N ARG A 12 4.55 11.90 -4.66
CA ARG A 12 5.05 12.95 -3.75
C ARG A 12 4.41 14.31 -4.00
N THR A 13 4.07 14.60 -5.26
CA THR A 13 3.54 15.91 -5.66
C THR A 13 2.03 16.02 -5.50
N VAL A 14 1.33 14.89 -5.45
CA VAL A 14 -0.12 14.84 -5.21
C VAL A 14 -0.39 14.82 -3.69
N SER A 15 -0.77 15.98 -3.14
CA SER A 15 -1.25 16.11 -1.76
C SER A 15 -2.76 16.37 -1.76
N HIS A 16 -3.55 15.31 -1.68
CA HIS A 16 -5.01 15.38 -1.62
C HIS A 16 -5.55 14.49 -0.49
N ARG A 17 -6.61 14.93 0.20
CA ARG A 17 -7.21 14.20 1.34
C ARG A 17 -7.55 12.73 1.04
N ASN A 18 -7.86 12.44 -0.22
CA ASN A 18 -8.29 11.09 -0.65
C ASN A 18 -7.17 10.30 -1.35
N VAL A 19 -5.91 10.77 -1.29
CA VAL A 19 -4.76 10.10 -1.90
C VAL A 19 -3.69 9.94 -0.82
N VAL A 20 -3.22 8.70 -0.63
CA VAL A 20 -2.15 8.40 0.34
C VAL A 20 -0.90 9.18 -0.03
N GLN A 21 -0.39 9.97 0.91
CA GLN A 21 0.82 10.76 0.70
C GLN A 21 2.08 9.88 0.76
N LEU A 22 2.99 10.05 -0.20
CA LEU A 22 4.34 9.47 -0.13
C LEU A 22 5.31 10.46 0.53
N PHE A 23 5.88 10.09 1.67
CA PHE A 23 6.87 10.91 2.39
C PHE A 23 8.28 10.73 1.83
N GLY A 24 8.66 9.51 1.45
CA GLY A 24 10.05 9.22 1.13
C GLY A 24 10.32 7.82 0.60
N LEU A 25 11.52 7.63 0.07
CA LEU A 25 12.04 6.34 -0.40
C LEU A 25 13.48 6.21 0.09
N CYS A 26 13.77 5.17 0.86
CA CYS A 26 15.12 4.84 1.29
C CYS A 26 15.70 3.78 0.34
N ARG A 27 16.75 4.17 -0.41
CA ARG A 27 17.44 3.30 -1.37
C ARG A 27 18.88 2.94 -1.00
N GLU A 28 19.35 3.37 0.16
CA GLU A 28 20.75 3.19 0.59
C GLU A 28 21.11 1.74 0.90
N LYS A 29 20.12 0.90 1.25
CA LYS A 29 20.27 -0.54 1.46
C LYS A 29 19.10 -1.29 0.82
N ASP A 30 19.37 -2.49 0.34
CA ASP A 30 18.37 -3.45 -0.12
C ASP A 30 17.81 -4.22 1.09
N PRO A 31 16.48 -4.44 1.21
CA PRO A 31 15.41 -4.01 0.31
C PRO A 31 15.14 -2.50 0.34
N HIS A 32 14.67 -1.92 -0.78
CA HIS A 32 14.23 -0.53 -0.81
C HIS A 32 12.98 -0.33 0.06
N HIS A 33 12.95 0.74 0.87
CA HIS A 33 11.83 1.03 1.77
C HIS A 33 11.06 2.28 1.32
N LEU A 34 9.73 2.25 1.37
CA LEU A 34 8.85 3.38 1.10
C LEU A 34 8.21 3.87 2.40
N LEU A 35 8.24 5.18 2.62
CA LEU A 35 7.54 5.83 3.72
C LEU A 35 6.27 6.47 3.18
N LEU A 36 5.12 5.94 3.57
CA LEU A 36 3.78 6.36 3.15
C LEU A 36 2.95 6.76 4.37
N GLU A 37 1.90 7.54 4.15
CA GLU A 37 0.88 7.79 5.16
C GLU A 37 0.25 6.47 5.63
N TYR A 38 0.10 6.35 6.96
CA TYR A 38 -0.48 5.16 7.58
C TYR A 38 -2.01 5.27 7.59
N THR A 39 -2.69 4.17 7.25
CA THR A 39 -4.15 4.04 7.34
C THR A 39 -4.51 2.84 8.22
N ASP A 40 -5.42 3.04 9.18
CA ASP A 40 -5.79 1.98 10.13
C ASP A 40 -6.56 0.82 9.48
N TRP A 41 -7.26 1.09 8.37
CA TRP A 41 -8.21 0.17 7.74
C TRP A 41 -7.64 -0.62 6.56
N GLY A 42 -6.40 -0.34 6.15
CA GLY A 42 -5.76 -1.03 5.03
C GLY A 42 -6.53 -0.84 3.70
N ASP A 43 -6.73 -1.93 2.97
CA ASP A 43 -7.38 -1.91 1.66
C ASP A 43 -8.90 -1.73 1.74
N LEU A 44 -9.42 -0.80 0.95
CA LEU A 44 -10.85 -0.45 0.93
C LEU A 44 -11.75 -1.65 0.58
N LYS A 45 -11.35 -2.52 -0.33
CA LYS A 45 -12.11 -3.74 -0.67
C LYS A 45 -12.21 -4.65 0.53
N GLN A 46 -11.12 -4.86 1.26
CA GLN A 46 -11.15 -5.70 2.48
C GLN A 46 -12.03 -5.08 3.56
N PHE A 47 -11.94 -3.76 3.75
CA PHE A 47 -12.81 -3.03 4.67
C PHE A 47 -14.30 -3.20 4.30
N LEU A 48 -14.64 -3.03 3.02
CA LEU A 48 -16.02 -3.17 2.54
C LEU A 48 -16.54 -4.61 2.68
N LEU A 49 -15.72 -5.61 2.38
CA LEU A 49 -16.07 -7.03 2.58
C LEU A 49 -16.30 -7.37 4.05
N ALA A 50 -15.50 -6.81 4.97
CA ALA A 50 -15.65 -7.04 6.40
C ALA A 50 -16.88 -6.33 7.00
N THR A 51 -17.30 -5.20 6.42
CA THR A 51 -18.41 -4.37 6.93
C THR A 51 -19.74 -4.62 6.20
N SER A 52 -19.73 -5.33 5.07
CA SER A 52 -20.94 -5.68 4.34
C SER A 52 -21.74 -6.77 5.04
N SER A 53 -23.03 -6.53 5.28
CA SER A 53 -23.98 -7.52 5.81
C SER A 53 -24.42 -8.56 4.77
N ILE A 54 -24.01 -8.41 3.51
CA ILE A 54 -24.39 -9.23 2.36
C ILE A 54 -23.09 -9.69 1.71
N THR A 55 -22.67 -10.94 1.97
CA THR A 55 -22.03 -11.93 1.06
C THR A 55 -21.17 -12.92 1.88
N PRO A 56 -21.26 -14.26 1.66
CA PRO A 56 -20.44 -15.25 2.36
C PRO A 56 -18.94 -15.13 2.01
N PRO A 57 -18.04 -15.66 2.85
CA PRO A 57 -16.61 -15.57 2.62
C PRO A 57 -16.21 -16.54 1.50
N ASN A 58 -16.24 -16.10 0.25
CA ASN A 58 -15.37 -16.71 -0.76
C ASN A 58 -14.06 -15.90 -0.80
N GLY A 59 -13.32 -16.02 0.30
CA GLY A 59 -12.04 -15.38 0.51
C GLY A 59 -10.92 -16.23 -0.07
N THR A 60 -10.47 -15.90 -1.27
CA THR A 60 -9.05 -16.05 -1.60
C THR A 60 -8.41 -14.67 -1.41
N VAL A 61 -8.19 -14.33 -0.14
CA VAL A 61 -7.19 -13.33 0.23
C VAL A 61 -5.84 -14.03 0.12
N ASP A 62 -5.21 -13.93 -1.05
CA ASP A 62 -3.83 -14.37 -1.22
C ASP A 62 -2.95 -13.54 -0.28
N SER A 63 -2.76 -14.09 0.92
CA SER A 63 -1.94 -13.56 1.98
C SER A 63 -0.48 -13.88 1.67
N ASN A 64 0.02 -13.44 0.52
CA ASN A 64 1.46 -13.48 0.26
C ASN A 64 2.12 -12.20 0.80
N LYS A 65 1.90 -11.94 2.08
CA LYS A 65 2.76 -11.07 2.87
C LYS A 65 4.01 -11.88 3.22
N LYS A 66 4.93 -12.06 2.27
CA LYS A 66 6.31 -12.44 2.59
C LYS A 66 6.97 -11.26 3.28
N VAL A 67 6.80 -11.19 4.60
CA VAL A 67 7.71 -10.44 5.47
C VAL A 67 9.01 -11.22 5.53
N ALA A 68 10.10 -10.54 5.13
CA ALA A 68 11.48 -10.60 5.63
C ALA A 68 11.99 -11.93 6.22
N GLU A 69 13.00 -12.51 5.59
CA GLU A 69 14.40 -12.52 6.09
C GLU A 69 14.64 -13.59 7.16
N GLY A 70 15.38 -14.61 6.77
CA GLY A 70 16.18 -15.46 7.64
C GLY A 70 17.66 -15.23 7.36
#